data_AF-A0AA86AKN9-F1
#
_entry.id   AF-A0AA86AKN9-F1
#
_cell.length_a   1.000
_cell.length_b   1.000
_cell.length_c   1.000
_cell.angle_alpha   90.00
_cell.angle_beta   90.00
_cell.angle_gamma   90.00
#
_symmetry.space_group_name_H-M   'P 1'
#
loop_
_entity.id
_entity.type
_entity.pdbx_description
1 polymer ?
#
loop_
_entity_poly.entity_id
_entity_poly.type
_entity_poly.pdbx_seq_one_letter_code
_entity_poly.pdbx_strand_id
1 'polypeptide(L)'
;MQMNILTHNHWLNHYVLNKEFSLLAGISSNAYRYWKNGEAAKFDDARVVFLRKESILPKYKELVKQCTNLTGMVQSQAFCKYTGLAPSHLIEHNNSCIYKALEIIDVCDVKLVNLQKFYDDLGLSYNYHIYIEKCKYFGPSPFEKKINLSNGICVGYY
;
A
#
# COMPACT_ATOMS: atom_id res chain seq x y z
N MET A 1 -11.35 8.07 -19.93
CA MET A 1 -10.76 7.37 -18.77
C MET A 1 -9.61 8.21 -18.26
N GLN A 2 -9.55 8.43 -16.94
CA GLN A 2 -8.51 9.22 -16.29
C GLN A 2 -7.58 8.27 -15.51
N MET A 3 -6.26 8.42 -15.67
CA MET A 3 -5.25 7.68 -14.91
C MET A 3 -4.57 8.62 -13.94
N ASN A 4 -4.74 8.39 -12.64
CA ASN A 4 -4.14 9.19 -11.57
C ASN A 4 -2.85 8.53 -11.06
N ILE A 5 -1.87 9.35 -10.68
CA ILE A 5 -0.66 8.91 -10.00
C ILE A 5 -0.85 9.12 -8.50
N LEU A 6 -0.74 8.04 -7.72
CA LEU A 6 -0.87 8.06 -6.28
C LEU A 6 0.49 8.29 -5.62
N THR A 7 0.50 9.09 -4.54
CA THR A 7 1.65 9.19 -3.65
C THR A 7 1.87 7.87 -2.91
N HIS A 8 3.09 7.62 -2.46
CA HIS A 8 3.47 6.32 -1.90
C HIS A 8 2.74 5.93 -0.60
N ASN A 9 2.17 6.91 0.12
CA ASN A 9 1.37 6.71 1.32
C ASN A 9 -0.15 6.81 1.10
N HIS A 10 -0.60 6.97 -0.15
CA HIS A 10 -2.03 7.10 -0.44
C HIS A 10 -2.75 5.77 -0.22
N TRP A 11 -3.68 5.73 0.73
CA TRP A 11 -4.47 4.52 1.00
C TRP A 11 -5.44 4.17 -0.12
N LEU A 12 -5.67 2.88 -0.30
CA LEU A 12 -6.52 2.33 -1.35
C LEU A 12 -7.99 2.20 -0.94
N ASN A 13 -8.45 2.98 0.04
CA ASN A 13 -9.81 2.92 0.62
C ASN A 13 -10.94 2.92 -0.43
N HIS A 14 -10.79 3.75 -1.46
CA HIS A 14 -11.77 3.93 -2.54
C HIS A 14 -11.44 3.15 -3.80
N TYR A 15 -10.57 2.15 -3.71
CA TYR A 15 -10.05 1.42 -4.86
C TYR A 15 -10.25 -0.09 -4.75
N VAL A 16 -10.30 -0.75 -5.91
CA VAL A 16 -10.15 -2.21 -6.03
C VAL A 16 -8.96 -2.52 -6.93
N LEU A 17 -8.36 -3.70 -6.74
CA LEU A 17 -7.28 -4.16 -7.61
C LEU A 17 -7.86 -4.54 -8.99
N ASN A 18 -7.37 -3.91 -10.07
CA ASN A 18 -7.88 -4.18 -11.42
C ASN A 18 -7.71 -5.65 -11.83
N LYS A 19 -6.60 -6.29 -11.45
CA LYS A 19 -6.35 -7.71 -11.78
C LYS A 19 -7.45 -8.60 -11.20
N GLU A 20 -7.70 -8.49 -9.89
CA GLU A 20 -8.79 -9.19 -9.20
C GLU A 20 -10.16 -8.89 -9.82
N PHE A 21 -10.49 -7.61 -9.97
CA PHE A 21 -11.76 -7.18 -10.53
C PHE A 21 -11.98 -7.74 -11.95
N SER A 22 -10.95 -7.71 -12.81
CA SER A 22 -11.07 -8.19 -14.20
C SER A 22 -11.31 -9.69 -14.28
N LEU A 23 -10.72 -10.47 -13.36
CA LEU A 23 -10.94 -11.90 -13.23
C LEU A 23 -12.38 -12.19 -12.80
N LEU A 24 -12.87 -11.50 -11.75
CA LEU A 24 -14.25 -11.64 -11.27
C LEU A 24 -15.29 -11.25 -12.32
N ALA A 25 -15.01 -10.19 -13.09
CA ALA A 25 -15.91 -9.71 -14.13
C ALA A 25 -15.83 -10.49 -15.45
N GLY A 26 -14.86 -11.41 -15.61
CA GLY A 26 -14.64 -12.14 -16.85
C GLY A 26 -14.30 -11.23 -18.03
N ILE A 27 -13.55 -10.15 -17.80
CA ILE A 27 -13.19 -9.16 -18.83
C ILE A 27 -11.67 -9.04 -18.99
N SER A 28 -11.24 -8.48 -20.12
CA SER A 28 -9.83 -8.13 -20.33
C SER A 28 -9.33 -7.20 -19.22
N SER A 29 -8.09 -7.40 -18.76
CA SER A 29 -7.40 -6.52 -17.82
C SER A 29 -7.26 -5.07 -18.33
N ASN A 30 -7.41 -4.83 -19.63
CA ASN A 30 -7.39 -3.51 -20.25
C ASN A 30 -8.80 -2.95 -20.53
N ALA A 31 -9.87 -3.66 -20.19
CA ALA A 31 -11.25 -3.24 -20.48
C ALA A 31 -11.60 -1.89 -19.86
N TYR A 32 -11.08 -1.60 -18.66
CA TYR A 32 -11.27 -0.32 -17.97
C TYR A 32 -10.85 0.89 -18.81
N ARG A 33 -9.92 0.70 -19.77
CA ARG A 33 -9.41 1.79 -20.61
C ARG A 33 -10.47 2.39 -21.52
N TYR A 34 -11.50 1.61 -21.83
CA TYR A 34 -12.59 2.01 -22.74
C TYR A 34 -13.82 2.52 -21.99
N TRP A 35 -13.79 2.57 -20.65
CA TRP A 35 -14.94 3.05 -19.89
C TRP A 35 -15.06 4.57 -19.97
N LYS A 36 -16.24 5.03 -20.37
CA LYS A 36 -16.62 6.44 -20.27
C LYS A 36 -16.65 6.83 -18.79
N ASN A 37 -15.93 7.89 -18.44
CA ASN A 37 -15.77 8.39 -17.06
C ASN A 37 -15.13 7.40 -16.06
N GLY A 38 -14.47 6.33 -16.54
CA GLY A 38 -13.71 5.45 -15.67
C GLY A 38 -12.47 6.15 -15.10
N GLU A 39 -12.24 5.97 -13.80
CA GLU A 39 -11.06 6.47 -13.09
C GLU A 39 -10.20 5.28 -12.63
N ALA A 40 -8.95 5.30 -13.06
CA ALA A 40 -7.94 4.33 -12.67
C ALA A 40 -6.78 5.06 -11.98
N ALA A 41 -6.01 4.35 -11.19
CA ALA A 41 -4.84 4.89 -10.53
C ALA A 41 -3.71 3.85 -10.47
N LYS A 42 -2.50 4.36 -10.34
CA LYS A 42 -1.29 3.58 -10.06
C LYS A 42 -0.39 4.39 -9.13
N PHE A 43 0.42 3.72 -8.32
CA PHE A 43 1.50 4.39 -7.61
C PHE A 43 2.61 4.82 -8.58
N ASP A 44 3.42 5.79 -8.15
CA ASP A 44 4.54 6.27 -8.94
C ASP A 44 5.56 5.16 -9.25
N ASP A 45 5.97 5.06 -10.52
CA ASP A 45 6.69 3.93 -11.15
C ASP A 45 6.08 2.53 -11.00
N ALA A 46 4.83 2.39 -10.54
CA ALA A 46 4.16 1.09 -10.46
C ALA A 46 3.42 0.75 -11.76
N ARG A 47 3.30 -0.56 -12.06
CA ARG A 47 2.46 -1.08 -13.16
C ARG A 47 1.10 -1.59 -12.69
N VAL A 48 0.93 -1.79 -11.39
CA VAL A 48 -0.31 -2.27 -10.79
C VAL A 48 -1.37 -1.18 -10.92
N VAL A 49 -2.52 -1.56 -11.47
CA VAL A 49 -3.65 -0.66 -11.69
C VAL A 49 -4.72 -0.92 -10.64
N PHE A 50 -5.23 0.18 -10.08
CA PHE A 50 -6.35 0.21 -9.17
C PHE A 50 -7.50 0.96 -9.82
N LEU A 51 -8.73 0.46 -9.67
CA LEU A 51 -9.92 1.11 -10.21
C LEU A 51 -10.66 1.81 -9.08
N ARG A 52 -11.05 3.07 -9.30
CA ARG A 52 -11.83 3.81 -8.31
C ARG A 52 -13.24 3.25 -8.25
N LYS A 53 -13.65 2.78 -7.06
CA LYS A 53 -14.93 2.09 -6.80
C LYS A 53 -16.11 2.87 -7.35
N GLU A 54 -16.13 4.18 -7.18
CA GLU A 54 -17.23 5.06 -7.59
C GLU A 54 -17.37 5.13 -9.12
N SER A 55 -16.26 5.04 -9.86
CA SER A 55 -16.22 5.17 -11.33
C SER A 55 -16.51 3.87 -12.11
N ILE A 56 -16.58 2.73 -11.42
CA ILE A 56 -16.90 1.43 -12.02
C ILE A 56 -18.31 1.45 -12.62
N LEU A 57 -18.48 0.88 -13.81
CA LEU A 57 -19.77 0.85 -14.52
C LEU A 57 -20.88 0.22 -13.67
N PRO A 58 -22.14 0.71 -13.75
CA PRO A 58 -23.26 0.22 -12.94
C PRO A 58 -23.44 -1.30 -12.99
N LYS A 59 -23.29 -1.91 -14.17
CA LYS A 59 -23.43 -3.37 -14.37
C LYS A 59 -22.43 -4.22 -13.58
N TYR A 60 -21.34 -3.63 -13.07
CA TYR A 60 -20.31 -4.34 -12.30
C TYR A 60 -20.26 -3.94 -10.83
N LYS A 61 -21.19 -3.09 -10.34
CA LYS A 61 -21.15 -2.58 -8.96
C LYS A 61 -21.24 -3.68 -7.90
N GLU A 62 -22.02 -4.73 -8.13
CA GLU A 62 -22.11 -5.86 -7.20
C GLU A 62 -20.81 -6.67 -7.13
N LEU A 63 -20.02 -6.72 -8.21
CA LEU A 63 -18.71 -7.38 -8.20
C LEU A 63 -17.68 -6.62 -7.36
N VAL A 64 -17.83 -5.30 -7.21
CA VAL A 64 -16.95 -4.48 -6.36
C VAL A 64 -17.00 -4.96 -4.91
N LYS A 65 -18.16 -5.42 -4.44
CA LYS A 65 -18.35 -5.94 -3.07
C LYS A 65 -17.65 -7.28 -2.84
N GLN A 66 -17.32 -8.00 -3.91
CA GLN A 66 -16.61 -9.28 -3.86
C GLN A 66 -15.09 -9.11 -3.95
N CYS A 67 -14.61 -7.94 -4.37
CA CYS A 67 -13.18 -7.63 -4.38
C CYS A 67 -12.64 -7.51 -2.95
N THR A 68 -11.38 -7.85 -2.77
CA THR A 68 -10.69 -7.71 -1.48
C THR A 68 -10.77 -6.27 -0.99
N ASN A 69 -11.09 -6.10 0.30
CA ASN A 69 -11.13 -4.77 0.90
C ASN A 69 -9.71 -4.22 1.10
N LEU A 70 -9.42 -3.09 0.46
CA LEU A 70 -8.10 -2.43 0.50
C LEU A 70 -8.05 -1.22 1.45
N THR A 71 -9.00 -1.09 2.38
CA THR A 71 -8.96 -0.03 3.39
C THR A 71 -7.67 -0.07 4.19
N GLY A 72 -6.99 1.08 4.31
CA GLY A 72 -5.72 1.24 5.00
C GLY A 72 -4.49 0.68 4.26
N MET A 73 -4.71 -0.02 3.15
CA MET A 73 -3.66 -0.70 2.40
C MET A 73 -2.95 0.23 1.42
N VAL A 74 -1.66 -0.03 1.21
CA VAL A 74 -0.84 0.52 0.13
C VAL A 74 -0.09 -0.63 -0.58
N GLN A 75 0.36 -0.40 -1.81
CA GLN A 75 1.20 -1.39 -2.50
C GLN A 75 2.56 -1.52 -1.78
N SER A 76 3.07 -2.74 -1.63
CA SER A 76 4.34 -3.01 -0.92
C SER A 76 5.54 -2.22 -1.46
N GLN A 77 5.66 -2.05 -2.79
CA GLN A 77 6.74 -1.23 -3.37
C GLN A 77 6.59 0.26 -3.01
N ALA A 78 5.35 0.77 -3.00
CA ALA A 78 5.06 2.12 -2.55
C ALA A 78 5.42 2.29 -1.06
N PHE A 79 5.04 1.33 -0.21
CA PHE A 79 5.44 1.31 1.20
C PHE A 79 6.97 1.37 1.38
N CYS A 80 7.72 0.54 0.64
CA CYS A 80 9.18 0.55 0.68
C CYS A 80 9.78 1.89 0.25
N LYS A 81 9.28 2.48 -0.84
CA LYS A 81 9.71 3.82 -1.28
C LYS A 81 9.37 4.90 -0.26
N TYR A 82 8.21 4.81 0.37
CA TYR A 82 7.75 5.76 1.37
C TYR A 82 8.63 5.74 2.62
N THR A 83 8.98 4.54 3.08
CA THR A 83 9.67 4.32 4.36
C THR A 83 11.20 4.20 4.23
N GLY A 84 11.74 4.10 3.02
CA GLY A 84 13.14 3.74 2.79
C GLY A 84 13.47 2.27 3.08
N LEU A 85 12.47 1.44 3.44
CA LEU A 85 12.69 0.05 3.78
C LEU A 85 13.04 -0.79 2.55
N ALA A 86 14.11 -1.58 2.63
CA ALA A 86 14.48 -2.50 1.56
C ALA A 86 13.39 -3.58 1.35
N PRO A 87 12.98 -3.89 0.10
CA PRO A 87 11.92 -4.88 -0.18
C PRO A 87 12.15 -6.28 0.39
N SER A 88 13.41 -6.66 0.62
CA SER A 88 13.77 -7.94 1.25
C SER A 88 13.17 -8.12 2.63
N HIS A 89 12.86 -7.03 3.35
CA HIS A 89 12.19 -7.09 4.66
C HIS A 89 10.71 -7.49 4.59
N LEU A 90 10.09 -7.41 3.40
CA LEU A 90 8.70 -7.80 3.16
C LEU A 90 8.56 -9.25 2.63
N ILE A 91 9.63 -10.03 2.72
CA ILE A 91 9.69 -11.42 2.29
C ILE A 91 9.74 -12.31 3.54
N GLU A 92 8.76 -13.19 3.70
CA GLU A 92 8.57 -14.01 4.91
C GLU A 92 9.80 -14.87 5.24
N HIS A 93 10.35 -15.57 4.23
CA HIS A 93 11.48 -16.48 4.43
C HIS A 93 12.79 -15.78 4.81
N ASN A 94 12.88 -14.45 4.66
CA ASN A 94 14.02 -13.67 5.13
C ASN A 94 13.99 -13.45 6.66
N ASN A 95 12.90 -13.84 7.35
CA ASN A 95 12.76 -13.77 8.80
C ASN A 95 13.04 -12.37 9.37
N SER A 96 12.73 -11.33 8.60
CA SER A 96 12.85 -9.95 9.02
C SER A 96 11.90 -9.68 10.20
N CYS A 97 12.39 -9.00 11.23
CA CYS A 97 11.56 -8.60 12.37
C CYS A 97 10.39 -7.69 11.96
N ILE A 98 10.61 -6.82 10.97
CA ILE A 98 9.58 -5.92 10.44
C ILE A 98 8.44 -6.70 9.78
N TYR A 99 8.73 -7.85 9.16
CA TYR A 99 7.69 -8.65 8.51
C TYR A 99 6.57 -9.01 9.49
N LYS A 100 6.92 -9.31 10.75
CA LYS A 100 5.97 -9.65 11.82
C LYS A 100 5.24 -8.43 12.39
N ALA A 101 5.79 -7.24 12.22
CA ALA A 101 5.18 -5.99 12.67
C ALA A 101 4.20 -5.41 11.64
N LEU A 102 4.17 -5.95 10.42
CA LEU A 102 3.32 -5.49 9.35
C LEU A 102 2.20 -6.50 9.09
N GLU A 103 0.99 -6.00 8.89
CA GLU A 103 -0.06 -6.78 8.25
C GLU A 103 0.16 -6.73 6.73
N ILE A 104 0.47 -7.89 6.15
CA ILE A 104 0.78 -8.05 4.72
C ILE A 104 -0.19 -9.06 4.13
N ILE A 105 -0.80 -8.70 2.99
CA ILE A 105 -1.66 -9.61 2.22
C ILE A 105 -1.17 -9.69 0.77
N ASP A 106 -1.45 -10.82 0.11
CA ASP A 106 -1.21 -11.02 -1.31
C ASP A 106 -2.54 -11.20 -2.04
N VAL A 107 -2.83 -10.31 -2.99
CA VAL A 107 -4.05 -10.36 -3.81
C VAL A 107 -3.64 -10.45 -5.28
N CYS A 108 -3.94 -11.57 -5.93
CA CYS A 108 -3.56 -11.82 -7.33
C CYS A 108 -2.07 -11.50 -7.63
N ASP A 109 -1.16 -12.02 -6.82
CA ASP A 109 0.30 -11.79 -6.91
C ASP A 109 0.74 -10.34 -6.65
N VAL A 110 -0.14 -9.50 -6.09
CA VAL A 110 0.19 -8.15 -5.64
C VAL A 110 0.25 -8.12 -4.12
N LYS A 111 1.44 -7.90 -3.59
CA LYS A 111 1.69 -7.74 -2.15
C LYS A 111 1.30 -6.33 -1.70
N LEU A 112 0.46 -6.26 -0.66
CA LEU A 112 -0.07 -5.05 -0.04
C LEU A 112 0.31 -5.02 1.43
N VAL A 113 0.48 -3.81 1.98
CA VAL A 113 0.82 -3.57 3.38
C VAL A 113 -0.24 -2.67 3.99
N ASN A 114 -0.75 -3.02 5.17
CA ASN A 114 -1.69 -2.19 5.91
C ASN A 114 -0.93 -1.04 6.60
N LEU A 115 -0.69 0.04 5.86
CA LEU A 115 0.01 1.21 6.37
C LEU A 115 -0.80 1.88 7.49
N GLN A 116 -2.12 1.96 7.36
CA GLN A 116 -2.97 2.56 8.39
C GLN A 116 -2.81 1.83 9.73
N LYS A 117 -2.94 0.50 9.72
CA LYS A 117 -2.71 -0.30 10.92
C LYS A 117 -1.30 -0.12 11.48
N PHE A 118 -0.29 0.00 10.61
CA PHE A 118 1.08 0.23 11.07
C PHE A 118 1.21 1.56 11.83
N TYR A 119 0.54 2.63 11.39
CA TYR A 119 0.45 3.88 12.17
C TYR A 119 -0.28 3.66 13.51
N ASP A 120 -1.40 2.96 13.49
CA ASP A 120 -2.22 2.70 14.68
C ASP A 120 -1.44 1.91 15.74
N ASP A 121 -0.73 0.86 15.32
CA ASP A 121 0.09 0.01 16.18
C ASP A 121 1.28 0.79 16.78
N LEU A 122 1.76 1.83 16.10
CA LEU A 122 2.79 2.75 16.59
C LEU A 122 2.24 3.90 17.45
N GLY A 123 0.92 4.07 17.52
CA GLY A 123 0.28 5.22 18.16
C GLY A 123 0.64 6.56 17.49
N LEU A 124 0.95 6.54 16.19
CA LEU A 124 1.35 7.73 15.43
C LEU A 124 0.14 8.33 14.71
N SER A 125 0.09 9.67 14.66
CA SER A 125 -0.86 10.36 13.79
C SER A 125 -0.51 10.15 12.31
N TYR A 126 -1.52 10.02 11.46
CA TYR A 126 -1.37 9.77 10.02
C TYR A 126 -0.76 10.95 9.24
N ASN A 127 -0.60 12.10 9.88
CA ASN A 127 0.04 13.27 9.27
C ASN A 127 1.58 13.19 9.28
N TYR A 128 2.17 12.29 10.08
CA TYR A 128 3.61 12.13 10.14
C TYR A 128 4.14 11.38 8.92
N HIS A 129 5.28 11.83 8.40
CA HIS A 129 6.07 11.02 7.49
C HIS A 129 6.92 10.05 8.29
N ILE A 130 6.85 8.75 7.99
CA ILE A 130 7.65 7.71 8.68
C ILE A 130 8.75 7.15 7.77
N TYR A 131 9.90 6.85 8.36
CA TYR A 131 10.99 6.12 7.72
C TYR A 131 11.54 5.04 8.64
N ILE A 132 12.10 3.98 8.07
CA ILE A 132 12.53 2.79 8.80
C ILE A 132 14.01 2.54 8.54
N GLU A 133 14.80 2.57 9.61
CA GLU A 133 16.24 2.35 9.56
C GLU A 133 16.75 1.53 10.75
N LYS A 134 18.03 1.16 10.72
CA LYS A 134 18.66 0.61 11.93
C LYS A 134 18.78 1.71 12.98
N CYS A 135 18.44 1.40 14.23
CA CYS A 135 18.47 2.33 15.37
C CYS A 135 19.82 3.04 15.59
N LYS A 136 20.92 2.45 15.10
CA LYS A 136 22.28 3.02 15.16
C LYS A 136 22.51 4.21 14.22
N TYR A 137 21.67 4.38 13.21
CA TYR A 137 21.77 5.51 12.27
C TYR A 137 21.05 6.76 12.77
N PHE A 138 20.21 6.61 13.80
CA PHE A 138 19.53 7.74 14.44
C PHE A 138 20.50 8.57 15.27
N GLY A 139 20.54 9.87 14.99
CA GLY A 139 21.45 10.82 15.63
C GLY A 139 21.18 11.00 17.13
N PRO A 140 22.23 11.07 17.98
CA PRO A 140 22.05 11.39 19.39
C PRO A 140 21.83 12.90 19.64
N SER A 141 22.26 13.76 18.70
CA SER A 141 22.13 15.22 18.79
C SER A 141 22.08 15.88 17.40
N PRO A 142 21.04 16.66 17.07
CA PRO A 142 19.79 16.79 17.84
C PRO A 142 19.11 15.43 17.98
N PHE A 143 18.45 15.20 19.12
CA PHE A 143 17.81 13.91 19.40
C PHE A 143 16.72 13.63 18.36
N GLU A 144 16.93 12.58 17.57
CA GLU A 144 16.01 12.17 16.53
C GLU A 144 14.90 11.30 17.13
N LYS A 145 13.64 11.74 16.97
CA LYS A 145 12.49 11.00 17.49
C LYS A 145 12.39 9.64 16.80
N LYS A 146 12.31 8.58 17.59
CA LYS A 146 12.23 7.22 17.07
C LYS A 146 11.42 6.30 17.97
N ILE A 147 10.77 5.32 17.34
CA ILE A 147 10.10 4.19 17.99
C ILE A 147 10.93 2.94 17.70
N ASN A 148 11.36 2.23 18.74
CA ASN A 148 12.09 0.98 18.58
C ASN A 148 11.10 -0.15 18.29
N LEU A 149 11.26 -0.85 17.16
CA LEU A 149 10.43 -2.02 16.83
C LEU A 149 11.00 -3.27 17.49
N SER A 150 12.17 -3.71 17.04
CA SER A 150 12.93 -4.85 17.56
C SER A 150 14.23 -5.04 16.76
N ASN A 151 15.15 -5.88 17.25
CA ASN A 151 16.40 -6.28 16.56
C ASN A 151 17.22 -5.10 15.99
N GLY A 152 17.19 -3.96 16.67
CA GLY A 152 17.91 -2.75 16.25
C GLY A 152 17.33 -2.06 15.02
N ILE A 153 16.05 -2.29 14.69
CA ILE A 153 15.27 -1.50 13.74
C ILE A 153 14.42 -0.47 14.50
N CYS A 154 14.43 0.76 14.00
CA CYS A 154 13.66 1.86 14.53
C CYS A 154 12.84 2.54 13.42
N VAL A 155 11.68 3.09 13.79
CA VAL A 155 10.86 3.98 12.97
C VAL A 155 11.13 5.41 13.39
N GLY A 156 11.63 6.21 12.47
CA GLY A 156 11.70 7.66 12.63
C GLY A 156 10.48 8.34 12.03
N TYR A 157 10.18 9.55 12.50
CA TYR A 157 9.02 10.30 12.04
C TYR A 157 9.17 11.81 12.20
N TYR A 158 8.60 12.57 11.25
CA TYR A 158 8.57 14.04 11.27
C TYR A 158 7.30 14.62 10.65
#